data_AF-A0A5P9HVN0-F1
#
_entry.id   AF-A0A5P9HVN0-F1
#
_cell.length_a   1.000
_cell.length_b   1.000
_cell.length_c   1.000
_cell.angle_alpha   90.00
_cell.angle_beta   90.00
_cell.angle_gamma   90.00
#
_symmetry.space_group_name_H-M   'P 1'
#
loop_
_entity.id
_entity.type
_entity.pdbx_description
1 polymer ?
#
loop_
_entity_poly.entity_id
_entity_poly.type
_entity_poly.pdbx_seq_one_letter_code
_entity_poly.pdbx_strand_id
1 'polypeptide(L)'
;MTDHTNFLNIVEGSEAVRDRWAALVERAVTEASEKHGVTLEETDILNLRSARTAALGAPLDEDIFQSELLSLPGLSDANRRKAISEGDEDARAAAVADVNRGKDTVHPDRYVDNAARRIARARSLGVATAPAEMADSSLSKEAKLEIIQDLPPLQRLQQARKWGLAQ
;
A
#
# COMPACT_ATOMS: atom_id res chain seq x y z
N MET A 1 -6.23 7.04 -19.25
CA MET A 1 -6.49 5.86 -20.09
C MET A 1 -5.51 5.89 -21.23
N THR A 2 -4.45 5.09 -21.14
CA THR A 2 -3.55 4.82 -22.27
C THR A 2 -4.25 3.82 -23.17
N ASP A 3 -4.51 4.21 -24.41
CA ASP A 3 -5.13 3.33 -25.40
C ASP A 3 -4.07 2.35 -25.92
N HIS A 4 -4.24 1.06 -25.59
CA HIS A 4 -3.34 -0.02 -25.99
C HIS A 4 -3.92 -0.88 -27.12
N THR A 5 -5.04 -0.48 -27.73
CA THR A 5 -5.76 -1.26 -28.74
C THR A 5 -4.89 -1.66 -29.92
N ASN A 6 -4.00 -0.78 -30.39
CA ASN A 6 -3.08 -1.11 -31.48
C ASN A 6 -2.12 -2.25 -31.14
N PHE A 7 -1.62 -2.30 -29.90
CA PHE A 7 -0.74 -3.38 -29.46
C PHE A 7 -1.50 -4.69 -29.31
N LEU A 8 -2.69 -4.65 -28.68
CA LEU A 8 -3.54 -5.82 -28.51
C LEU A 8 -3.96 -6.42 -29.86
N ASN A 9 -4.29 -5.59 -30.86
CA ASN A 9 -4.58 -6.06 -32.21
C ASN A 9 -3.38 -6.81 -32.85
N ILE A 10 -2.14 -6.39 -32.57
CA ILE A 10 -0.93 -7.07 -33.06
C ILE A 10 -0.72 -8.40 -32.33
N VAL A 11 -0.95 -8.44 -31.01
CA VAL A 11 -0.89 -9.66 -30.20
C VAL A 11 -1.95 -10.68 -30.65
N GLU A 12 -3.15 -10.23 -30.98
CA GLU A 12 -4.20 -11.09 -31.51
C GLU A 12 -3.87 -11.59 -32.93
N GLY A 13 -3.30 -10.72 -33.77
CA GLY A 13 -2.97 -11.02 -35.16
C GLY A 13 -1.70 -11.85 -35.39
N SER A 14 -0.87 -12.08 -34.37
CA SER A 14 0.39 -12.83 -34.50
C SER A 14 0.65 -13.74 -33.31
N GLU A 15 0.62 -15.06 -33.56
CA GLU A 15 0.92 -16.10 -32.56
C GLU A 15 2.32 -15.91 -31.95
N ALA A 16 3.33 -15.60 -32.77
CA ALA A 16 4.68 -15.37 -32.29
C ALA A 16 4.83 -14.16 -31.35
N VAL A 17 4.01 -13.12 -31.52
CA VAL A 17 3.99 -11.95 -30.60
C VAL A 17 3.21 -12.30 -29.34
N ARG A 18 2.12 -13.06 -29.47
CA ARG A 18 1.32 -13.55 -28.35
C ARG A 18 2.12 -14.42 -27.39
N ASP A 19 2.89 -15.37 -27.90
CA ASP A 19 3.69 -16.27 -27.06
C ASP A 19 4.77 -15.49 -26.31
N ARG A 20 5.45 -14.55 -27.00
CA ARG A 20 6.45 -13.67 -26.38
C ARG A 20 5.83 -12.77 -25.32
N TRP A 21 4.65 -12.22 -25.59
CA TRP A 21 3.91 -11.40 -24.63
C TRP A 21 3.49 -12.21 -23.40
N ALA A 22 2.90 -13.39 -23.59
CA ALA A 22 2.50 -14.28 -22.50
C ALA A 22 3.69 -14.65 -21.59
N ALA A 23 4.84 -14.98 -22.18
CA ALA A 23 6.05 -15.27 -21.43
C ALA A 23 6.56 -14.07 -20.61
N LEU A 24 6.50 -12.85 -21.18
CA LEU A 24 6.86 -11.63 -20.46
C LEU A 24 5.88 -11.31 -19.33
N VAL A 25 4.59 -11.53 -19.56
CA VAL A 25 3.54 -11.35 -18.55
C VAL A 25 3.75 -12.31 -17.39
N GLU A 26 3.89 -13.61 -17.67
CA GLU A 26 4.12 -14.64 -16.67
C GLU A 26 5.40 -14.34 -15.85
N ARG A 27 6.48 -13.93 -16.52
CA ARG A 27 7.73 -13.55 -15.85
C ARG A 27 7.52 -12.36 -14.91
N ALA A 28 6.87 -11.30 -15.38
CA ALA A 28 6.62 -10.09 -14.58
C ALA A 28 5.71 -10.36 -13.36
N VAL A 29 4.64 -11.13 -13.55
CA VAL A 29 3.71 -11.51 -12.48
C VAL A 29 4.42 -12.38 -11.44
N THR A 30 5.18 -13.38 -11.88
CA THR A 30 5.94 -14.27 -10.98
C THR A 30 6.96 -13.48 -10.19
N GLU A 31 7.73 -12.62 -10.85
CA GLU A 31 8.74 -11.79 -10.21
C GLU A 31 8.13 -10.82 -9.17
N ALA A 32 7.02 -10.16 -9.51
CA ALA A 32 6.32 -9.28 -8.59
C ALA A 32 5.77 -10.03 -7.37
N SER A 33 5.23 -11.23 -7.57
CA SER A 33 4.71 -12.08 -6.51
C SER A 33 5.82 -12.58 -5.60
N GLU A 34 6.91 -13.12 -6.15
CA GLU A 34 7.99 -13.74 -5.38
C GLU A 34 8.89 -12.72 -4.67
N LYS A 35 9.28 -11.63 -5.34
CA LYS A 35 10.24 -10.67 -4.79
C LYS A 35 9.60 -9.59 -3.95
N HIS A 36 8.35 -9.23 -4.27
CA HIS A 36 7.67 -8.08 -3.69
C HIS A 36 6.35 -8.43 -2.99
N GLY A 37 5.84 -9.66 -3.13
CA GLY A 37 4.58 -10.07 -2.52
C GLY A 37 3.36 -9.37 -3.12
N VAL A 38 3.46 -8.89 -4.38
CA VAL A 38 2.40 -8.16 -5.07
C VAL A 38 1.86 -8.99 -6.23
N THR A 39 0.54 -9.10 -6.32
CA THR A 39 -0.13 -9.65 -7.50
C THR A 39 -0.35 -8.53 -8.51
N LEU A 40 0.26 -8.66 -9.69
CA LEU A 40 0.02 -7.77 -10.83
C LEU A 40 -1.00 -8.39 -11.78
N GLU A 41 -1.79 -7.56 -12.44
CA GLU A 41 -2.64 -7.98 -13.55
C GLU A 41 -1.93 -7.78 -14.90
N GLU A 42 -2.38 -8.47 -15.94
CA GLU A 42 -1.87 -8.27 -17.32
C GLU A 42 -2.03 -6.82 -17.79
N THR A 43 -3.09 -6.15 -17.32
CA THR A 43 -3.38 -4.73 -17.59
C THR A 43 -2.32 -3.80 -17.01
N ASP A 44 -1.70 -4.15 -15.88
CA ASP A 44 -0.60 -3.38 -15.30
C ASP A 44 0.66 -3.48 -16.19
N ILE A 45 0.90 -4.67 -16.73
CA ILE A 45 2.06 -4.99 -17.58
C ILE A 45 1.94 -4.32 -18.94
N LEU A 46 0.71 -4.10 -19.45
CA LEU A 46 0.47 -3.30 -20.66
C LEU A 46 1.00 -1.86 -20.56
N ASN A 47 1.12 -1.31 -19.35
CA ASN A 47 1.70 0.01 -19.15
C ASN A 47 3.22 0.03 -19.34
N LEU A 48 3.90 -1.13 -19.22
CA LEU A 48 5.34 -1.26 -19.41
C LEU A 48 5.67 -1.11 -20.90
N ARG A 49 6.46 -0.09 -21.24
CA ARG A 49 6.86 0.14 -22.64
C ARG A 49 7.89 -0.90 -23.05
N SER A 50 8.86 -1.16 -22.18
CA SER A 50 9.92 -2.16 -22.37
C SER A 50 9.37 -3.54 -22.71
N ALA A 51 8.36 -4.01 -21.97
CA ALA A 51 7.69 -5.29 -22.19
C ALA A 51 7.01 -5.35 -23.58
N ARG A 52 6.29 -4.29 -23.96
CA ARG A 52 5.63 -4.21 -25.27
C ARG A 52 6.63 -4.21 -26.42
N THR A 53 7.73 -3.45 -26.30
CA THR A 53 8.78 -3.43 -27.33
C THR A 53 9.48 -4.77 -27.45
N ALA A 54 9.73 -5.46 -26.34
CA ALA A 54 10.33 -6.78 -26.35
C ALA A 54 9.42 -7.84 -26.98
N ALA A 55 8.11 -7.79 -26.70
CA ALA A 55 7.12 -8.66 -27.34
C ALA A 55 7.11 -8.50 -28.87
N LEU A 56 7.32 -7.27 -29.37
CA LEU A 56 7.44 -6.97 -30.80
C LEU A 56 8.78 -7.42 -31.42
N GLY A 57 9.75 -7.87 -30.61
CA GLY A 57 11.04 -8.42 -31.06
C GLY A 57 12.25 -7.52 -30.87
N ALA A 58 12.12 -6.40 -30.16
CA ALA A 58 13.27 -5.64 -29.70
C ALA A 58 14.03 -6.43 -28.61
N PRO A 59 15.36 -6.25 -28.46
CA PRO A 59 16.06 -6.76 -27.30
C PRO A 59 15.48 -6.16 -26.01
N LEU A 60 15.28 -6.99 -25.00
CA LEU A 60 14.81 -6.54 -23.69
C LEU A 60 15.98 -5.92 -22.93
N ASP A 61 15.88 -4.62 -22.65
CA ASP A 61 16.76 -3.96 -21.69
C ASP A 61 16.23 -4.26 -20.28
N GLU A 62 16.97 -5.10 -19.55
CA GLU A 62 16.56 -5.59 -18.24
C GLU A 62 16.55 -4.47 -17.19
N ASP A 63 17.48 -3.51 -17.27
CA ASP A 63 17.54 -2.40 -16.31
C ASP A 63 16.32 -1.48 -16.47
N ILE A 64 15.97 -1.18 -17.72
CA ILE A 64 14.77 -0.39 -18.03
C ILE A 64 13.51 -1.15 -17.60
N PHE A 65 13.41 -2.43 -17.94
CA PHE A 65 12.26 -3.27 -17.58
C PHE A 65 12.03 -3.31 -16.07
N GLN A 66 13.09 -3.54 -15.28
CA GLN A 66 13.00 -3.55 -13.83
C GLN A 66 12.62 -2.17 -13.26
N SER A 67 13.20 -1.10 -13.80
CA SER A 67 12.83 0.26 -13.37
C SER A 67 11.36 0.59 -13.63
N GLU A 68 10.82 0.20 -14.79
CA GLU A 68 9.41 0.38 -15.14
C GLU A 68 8.52 -0.50 -14.26
N LEU A 69 8.91 -1.76 -14.02
CA LEU A 69 8.18 -2.69 -13.15
C LEU A 69 8.05 -2.14 -11.72
N LEU A 70 9.14 -1.66 -11.13
CA LEU A 70 9.16 -1.06 -9.79
C LEU A 70 8.40 0.28 -9.70
N SER A 71 8.20 0.95 -10.84
CA SER A 71 7.44 2.19 -10.93
C SER A 71 5.91 1.97 -10.96
N LEU A 72 5.45 0.73 -11.18
CA LEU A 72 4.03 0.41 -11.18
C LEU A 72 3.40 0.74 -9.82
N PRO A 73 2.20 1.34 -9.78
CA PRO A 73 1.59 1.79 -8.52
C PRO A 73 1.51 0.70 -7.44
N GLY A 74 1.17 -0.54 -7.82
CA GLY A 74 1.09 -1.68 -6.89
C GLY A 74 2.44 -2.06 -6.27
N LEU A 75 3.51 -2.00 -7.06
CA LEU A 75 4.87 -2.31 -6.62
C LEU A 75 5.52 -1.13 -5.88
N SER A 76 5.23 0.10 -6.28
CA SER A 76 5.75 1.32 -5.64
C SER A 76 5.34 1.40 -4.16
N ASP A 77 4.07 1.10 -3.85
CA ASP A 77 3.58 1.12 -2.47
C ASP A 77 4.09 -0.08 -1.66
N ALA A 78 4.27 -1.25 -2.28
CA ALA A 78 4.85 -2.42 -1.61
C ALA A 78 6.35 -2.24 -1.31
N ASN A 79 7.11 -1.69 -2.25
CA ASN A 79 8.52 -1.35 -2.06
C ASN A 79 8.69 -0.27 -0.99
N ARG A 80 7.84 0.75 -0.97
CA ARG A 80 7.83 1.75 0.12
C ARG A 80 7.55 1.11 1.47
N ARG A 81 6.55 0.23 1.57
CA ARG A 81 6.29 -0.53 2.81
C ARG A 81 7.48 -1.36 3.25
N LYS A 82 8.12 -2.07 2.31
CA LYS A 82 9.29 -2.90 2.58
C LYS A 82 10.48 -2.06 3.07
N ALA A 83 10.83 -0.98 2.36
CA ALA A 83 11.89 -0.06 2.76
C ALA A 83 11.66 0.54 4.16
N ILE A 84 10.42 0.96 4.45
CA ILE A 84 10.03 1.45 5.79
C ILE A 84 10.18 0.35 6.85
N SER A 85 9.78 -0.88 6.54
CA SER A 85 9.92 -2.02 7.46
C SER A 85 11.38 -2.46 7.70
N GLU A 86 12.24 -2.26 6.70
CA GLU A 86 13.68 -2.53 6.77
C GLU A 86 14.47 -1.41 7.47
N GLY A 87 13.80 -0.30 7.83
CA GLY A 87 14.37 0.79 8.62
C GLY A 87 14.96 1.94 7.82
N ASP A 88 14.63 2.07 6.53
CA ASP A 88 15.04 3.20 5.70
C ASP A 88 14.35 4.50 6.18
N GLU A 89 15.12 5.38 6.83
CA GLU A 89 14.66 6.65 7.36
C GLU A 89 14.25 7.65 6.25
N ASP A 90 14.91 7.62 5.09
CA ASP A 90 14.62 8.49 3.96
C ASP A 90 13.31 8.08 3.28
N ALA A 91 13.10 6.77 3.11
CA ALA A 91 11.83 6.23 2.60
C ALA A 91 10.67 6.55 3.55
N ARG A 92 10.90 6.47 4.87
CA ARG A 92 9.92 6.84 5.88
C ARG A 92 9.60 8.33 5.84
N ALA A 93 10.61 9.20 5.75
CA ALA A 93 10.43 10.64 5.66
C ALA A 93 9.67 11.04 4.40
N ALA A 94 10.00 10.44 3.25
CA ALA A 94 9.30 10.66 1.98
C ALA A 94 7.82 10.22 2.05
N ALA A 95 7.55 9.08 2.70
CA ALA A 95 6.17 8.60 2.89
C ALA A 95 5.36 9.50 3.84
N VAL A 96 5.95 10.00 4.92
CA VAL A 96 5.32 11.02 5.80
C VAL A 96 4.98 12.28 5.02
N ALA A 97 5.92 12.77 4.20
CA ALA A 97 5.71 13.97 3.38
C ALA A 97 4.58 13.77 2.36
N ASP A 98 4.50 12.60 1.71
CA ASP A 98 3.43 12.29 0.76
C ASP A 98 2.05 12.19 1.44
N VAL A 99 1.98 11.55 2.62
CA VAL A 99 0.74 11.47 3.42
C VAL A 99 0.27 12.84 3.90
N ASN A 100 1.19 13.75 4.20
CA ASN A 100 0.88 15.08 4.69
C ASN A 100 0.67 16.12 3.58
N ARG A 101 0.92 15.76 2.32
CA ARG A 101 0.80 16.66 1.18
C ARG A 101 -0.61 17.24 1.08
N GLY A 102 -0.69 18.58 1.04
CA GLY A 102 -1.96 19.29 0.90
C GLY A 102 -2.87 19.26 2.13
N LYS A 103 -2.38 18.83 3.30
CA LYS A 103 -3.13 18.88 4.58
C LYS A 103 -3.68 20.27 4.87
N ASP A 104 -2.88 21.30 4.62
CA ASP A 104 -3.19 22.68 5.04
C ASP A 104 -4.07 23.43 4.02
N THR A 105 -4.34 22.80 2.87
CA THR A 105 -5.18 23.37 1.80
C THR A 105 -6.59 22.77 1.76
N VAL A 106 -6.97 21.96 2.76
CA VAL A 106 -8.27 21.28 2.81
C VAL A 106 -9.35 22.22 3.34
N HIS A 107 -10.48 22.28 2.64
CA HIS A 107 -11.65 23.04 3.11
C HIS A 107 -12.15 22.51 4.48
N PRO A 108 -12.54 23.38 5.43
CA PRO A 108 -12.94 22.99 6.78
C PRO A 108 -13.98 21.85 6.83
N ASP A 109 -14.98 21.89 5.96
CA ASP A 109 -16.06 20.88 5.89
C ASP A 109 -15.58 19.47 5.51
N ARG A 110 -14.37 19.34 4.94
CA ARG A 110 -13.79 18.05 4.52
C ARG A 110 -12.58 17.65 5.37
N TYR A 111 -12.28 18.43 6.40
CA TYR A 111 -11.07 18.26 7.21
C TYR A 111 -11.05 16.90 7.93
N VAL A 112 -12.19 16.49 8.51
CA VAL A 112 -12.32 15.21 9.24
C VAL A 112 -12.13 14.02 8.30
N ASP A 113 -12.81 14.01 7.15
CA ASP A 113 -12.72 12.94 6.17
C ASP A 113 -11.32 12.83 5.55
N ASN A 114 -10.70 13.98 5.26
CA ASN A 114 -9.34 14.02 4.74
C ASN A 114 -8.34 13.50 5.79
N ALA A 115 -8.50 13.89 7.06
CA ALA A 115 -7.69 13.38 8.15
C ALA A 115 -7.83 11.86 8.31
N ALA A 116 -9.05 11.32 8.25
CA ALA A 116 -9.30 9.89 8.32
C ALA A 116 -8.62 9.12 7.17
N ARG A 117 -8.74 9.61 5.93
CA ARG A 117 -8.08 9.02 4.75
C ARG A 117 -6.55 9.04 4.87
N ARG A 118 -5.98 10.14 5.35
CA ARG A 118 -4.53 10.28 5.57
C ARG A 118 -4.02 9.32 6.64
N ILE A 119 -4.74 9.19 7.75
CA ILE A 119 -4.40 8.23 8.82
C ILE A 119 -4.47 6.79 8.29
N ALA A 120 -5.50 6.44 7.53
CA ALA A 120 -5.61 5.11 6.91
C ALA A 120 -4.44 4.83 5.96
N ARG A 121 -4.07 5.79 5.12
CA ARG A 121 -2.92 5.68 4.20
C ARG A 121 -1.57 5.60 4.93
N ALA A 122 -1.41 6.34 6.03
CA ALA A 122 -0.23 6.26 6.87
C ALA A 122 -0.06 4.87 7.50
N ARG A 123 -1.17 4.25 7.93
CA ARG A 123 -1.18 2.88 8.47
C ARG A 123 -0.86 1.84 7.40
N SER A 124 -1.47 1.95 6.22
CA SER A 124 -1.19 1.00 5.13
C SER A 124 0.27 1.03 4.68
N LEU A 125 0.96 2.17 4.82
CA LEU A 125 2.38 2.32 4.51
C LEU A 125 3.33 1.92 5.66
N GLY A 126 2.81 1.54 6.84
CA GLY A 126 3.63 1.22 8.02
C GLY A 126 4.29 2.44 8.68
N VAL A 127 3.95 3.66 8.23
CA VAL A 127 4.49 4.92 8.75
C VAL A 127 3.87 5.29 10.09
N ALA A 128 2.56 5.07 10.20
CA ALA A 128 1.82 5.22 11.45
C ALA A 128 1.52 3.83 11.99
N THR A 129 2.00 3.56 13.20
CA THR A 129 1.51 2.42 13.99
C THR A 129 0.00 2.58 14.14
N ALA A 130 -0.76 1.49 13.93
CA ALA A 130 -2.15 1.48 14.37
C ALA A 130 -2.17 1.97 15.83
N PRO A 131 -3.09 2.87 16.24
CA PRO A 131 -3.29 3.06 17.67
C PRO A 131 -3.52 1.66 18.20
N ALA A 132 -2.70 1.24 19.18
CA ALA A 132 -2.81 -0.09 19.74
C ALA A 132 -4.30 -0.36 19.90
N GLU A 133 -4.85 -1.31 19.13
CA GLU A 133 -6.19 -1.81 19.43
C GLU A 133 -6.10 -2.12 20.89
N MET A 134 -6.86 -1.36 21.68
CA MET A 134 -6.63 -1.23 23.11
C MET A 134 -6.38 -2.64 23.64
N ALA A 135 -5.16 -2.87 24.11
CA ALA A 135 -4.72 -4.12 24.74
C ALA A 135 -5.48 -4.38 26.05
N ASP A 136 -6.70 -3.86 26.17
CA ASP A 136 -7.62 -3.98 27.27
C ASP A 136 -8.50 -5.23 27.12
N SER A 137 -8.42 -5.99 26.03
CA SER A 137 -9.09 -7.29 25.90
C SER A 137 -8.34 -8.43 26.61
N SER A 138 -7.05 -8.24 26.94
CA SER A 138 -6.25 -9.26 27.67
C SER A 138 -6.29 -9.09 29.19
N LEU A 139 -6.70 -7.93 29.70
CA LEU A 139 -6.83 -7.68 31.14
C LEU A 139 -8.12 -8.29 31.68
N SER A 140 -8.01 -9.08 32.75
CA SER A 140 -9.17 -9.62 33.46
C SER A 140 -10.02 -8.48 34.06
N LYS A 141 -11.28 -8.79 34.38
CA LYS A 141 -12.21 -7.81 34.96
C LYS A 141 -11.68 -7.25 36.29
N GLU A 142 -11.01 -8.09 37.06
CA GLU A 142 -10.43 -7.78 38.36
C GLU A 142 -9.25 -6.81 38.20
N ALA A 143 -8.34 -7.07 37.25
CA ALA A 143 -7.21 -6.18 36.97
C ALA A 143 -7.68 -4.79 36.51
N LYS A 144 -8.76 -4.72 35.72
CA LYS A 144 -9.37 -3.46 35.30
C LYS A 144 -9.97 -2.68 36.47
N LEU A 145 -10.58 -3.36 37.44
CA LEU A 145 -11.15 -2.72 38.62
C LEU A 145 -10.06 -2.17 39.54
N GLU A 146 -8.93 -2.87 39.68
CA GLU A 146 -7.78 -2.42 40.44
C GLU A 146 -7.17 -1.13 39.84
N ILE A 147 -6.94 -1.11 38.53
CA ILE A 147 -6.39 0.06 37.82
C ILE A 147 -7.30 1.29 37.95
N ILE A 148 -8.63 1.10 37.95
CA ILE A 148 -9.59 2.20 38.04
C ILE A 148 -9.72 2.75 39.47
N GLN A 149 -9.39 1.97 40.50
CA GLN A 149 -9.43 2.43 41.89
C GLN A 149 -8.41 3.54 42.15
N ASP A 150 -7.26 3.50 41.47
CA ASP A 150 -6.20 4.50 41.61
C ASP A 150 -6.46 5.79 40.81
N LEU A 151 -7.50 5.81 39.96
CA LEU A 151 -7.85 6.98 39.16
C LEU A 151 -8.75 7.98 39.92
N PRO A 152 -8.66 9.29 39.60
CA PRO A 152 -9.58 10.31 40.08
C PRO A 152 -11.05 9.99 39.74
N PRO A 153 -12.03 10.41 40.56
CA PRO A 153 -13.43 9.97 40.45
C PRO A 153 -14.08 10.15 39.07
N LEU A 154 -13.83 11.28 38.41
CA LEU A 154 -14.39 11.57 37.09
C LEU A 154 -13.76 10.71 35.98
N GLN A 155 -12.46 10.46 36.07
CA GLN A 155 -11.73 9.61 35.12
C GLN A 155 -12.07 8.13 35.32
N ARG A 156 -12.32 7.73 36.57
CA ARG A 156 -12.78 6.38 36.92
C ARG A 156 -14.10 6.02 36.26
N LEU A 157 -15.11 6.89 36.28
CA LEU A 157 -16.40 6.63 35.62
C LEU A 157 -16.29 6.59 34.09
N GLN A 158 -15.50 7.50 33.50
CA GLN A 158 -15.27 7.51 32.05
C GLN A 158 -14.54 6.24 31.60
N GLN A 159 -13.52 5.82 32.33
CA GLN A 159 -12.75 4.61 32.04
C GLN A 159 -13.57 3.34 32.29
N ALA A 160 -14.39 3.29 33.36
CA ALA A 160 -15.29 2.17 33.63
C ALA A 160 -16.35 1.99 32.54
N ARG A 161 -16.92 3.08 32.01
CA ARG A 161 -17.84 3.04 30.86
C ARG A 161 -17.13 2.58 29.59
N LYS A 162 -15.92 3.09 29.34
CA LYS A 162 -15.08 2.69 28.21
C LYS A 162 -14.78 1.19 28.21
N TRP A 163 -14.66 0.57 29.38
CA TRP A 163 -14.40 -0.86 29.57
C TRP A 163 -15.66 -1.71 29.80
N GLY A 164 -16.86 -1.13 29.73
CA GLY A 164 -18.13 -1.85 29.94
C GLY A 164 -18.34 -2.36 31.37
N LEU A 165 -17.65 -1.79 32.35
CA LEU A 165 -17.76 -2.15 33.77
C LEU A 165 -18.88 -1.41 34.50
N ALA A 166 -19.32 -0.28 33.94
CA ALA A 166 -20.46 0.51 34.42
C ALA A 166 -21.30 0.95 33.22
N GLN A 167 -22.62 0.85 33.35
CA GLN A 167 -23.59 1.44 32.42
C GLN A 167 -23.92 2.86 32.89
#